data_AF-A0A6G0ZDQ5-F1
#
_entry.id   AF-A0A6G0ZDQ5-F1
#
_cell.length_a   1.000
_cell.length_b   1.000
_cell.length_c   1.000
_cell.angle_alpha   90.00
_cell.angle_beta   90.00
_cell.angle_gamma   90.00
#
_symmetry.space_group_name_H-M   'P 1'
#
loop_
_entity.id
_entity.type
_entity.pdbx_description
1 polymer ?
#
loop_
_entity_poly.entity_id
_entity_poly.type
_entity_poly.pdbx_seq_one_letter_code
_entity_poly.pdbx_strand_id
1 'polypeptide(L)' 'MVITINNSKAGHLAIDEYKFERVDNFKYLVVDINKDADSHIEINIRVAAANRCYFRLVPLFKSNGL' A
#
# COMPACT_ATOMS: atom_id res chain seq x y z
N MET A 1 -8.44 -8.65 25.11
CA MET A 1 -8.91 -9.29 23.87
C MET A 1 -7.82 -10.24 23.41
N VAL A 2 -8.00 -11.54 23.62
CA VAL A 2 -7.03 -12.56 23.17
C VAL A 2 -7.42 -12.93 21.74
N ILE A 3 -6.58 -12.60 20.77
CA ILE A 3 -6.80 -12.97 19.36
C ILE A 3 -6.01 -14.25 19.12
N THR A 4 -6.71 -15.39 19.11
CA THR A 4 -6.13 -16.69 18.76
C THR A 4 -6.15 -16.83 17.24
N ILE A 5 -4.98 -16.77 16.60
CA ILE A 5 -4.86 -16.96 15.13
C ILE A 5 -4.82 -18.47 14.86
N ASN A 6 -6.00 -19.08 14.70
CA ASN A 6 -6.12 -20.45 14.20
C ASN A 6 -5.81 -20.44 12.70
N ASN A 7 -4.70 -21.07 12.33
CA ASN A 7 -4.24 -21.24 10.95
C ASN A 7 -5.10 -22.29 10.22
N SER A 8 -6.38 -21.98 9.98
CA SER A 8 -7.28 -22.80 9.16
C SER A 8 -7.47 -22.13 7.81
N LYS A 9 -7.02 -22.83 6.78
CA LYS A 9 -7.21 -22.56 5.34
C LYS A 9 -8.63 -22.03 5.05
N ALA A 10 -8.70 -20.89 4.35
CA ALA A 10 -9.89 -20.39 3.65
C ALA A 10 -11.20 -20.35 4.46
N GLY A 11 -11.22 -19.56 5.55
CA GLY A 11 -12.44 -19.22 6.27
C GLY A 11 -12.61 -17.70 6.32
N HIS A 12 -13.80 -17.22 5.99
CA HIS A 12 -14.23 -15.86 6.30
C HIS A 12 -14.18 -15.66 7.83
N LEU A 13 -13.83 -14.44 8.27
CA LEU A 13 -13.85 -14.08 9.67
C LEU A 13 -15.30 -13.71 10.05
N ALA A 14 -15.90 -14.42 10.99
CA ALA A 14 -17.23 -14.08 11.51
C ALA A 14 -17.09 -13.30 12.83
N ILE A 15 -17.78 -12.16 12.94
CA ILE A 15 -17.89 -11.35 14.17
C ILE A 15 -19.36 -11.02 14.34
N ASP A 16 -19.99 -11.53 15.40
CA ASP A 16 -21.43 -11.47 15.63
C ASP A 16 -22.23 -11.95 14.41
N GLU A 17 -23.04 -11.07 13.82
CA GLU A 17 -23.83 -11.32 12.62
C GLU A 17 -23.09 -10.99 11.31
N TYR A 18 -21.86 -10.47 11.40
CA TYR A 18 -21.08 -10.03 10.25
C TYR A 18 -20.07 -11.08 9.79
N LYS A 19 -19.94 -11.19 8.47
CA LYS A 19 -18.99 -12.08 7.79
C LYS A 19 -18.03 -11.25 6.96
N PHE A 20 -16.75 -11.32 7.32
CA PHE A 20 -15.65 -10.60 6.69
C PHE A 20 -14.86 -11.54 5.78
N GLU A 21 -14.69 -11.13 4.54
CA GLU A 21 -13.87 -11.84 3.55
C GLU A 21 -12.49 -11.22 3.47
N ARG A 22 -11.46 -12.06 3.28
CA ARG A 22 -10.10 -11.56 3.04
C ARG A 22 -10.03 -11.07 1.60
N VAL A 23 -9.63 -9.81 1.43
CA VAL A 23 -9.36 -9.23 0.12
C VAL A 23 -7.88 -9.36 -0.21
N ASP A 24 -7.54 -9.63 -1.46
CA ASP A 24 -6.14 -9.76 -1.91
C ASP A 24 -5.39 -8.42 -1.89
N ASN A 25 -6.07 -7.33 -2.28
CA ASN A 25 -5.53 -5.98 -2.33
C ASN A 25 -6.55 -4.98 -1.74
N PHE A 26 -6.08 -4.08 -0.88
CA PHE A 26 -6.90 -3.06 -0.24
C PHE A 26 -6.18 -1.73 -0.26
N LYS A 27 -6.85 -0.69 -0.76
CA LYS A 27 -6.33 0.68 -0.71
C LYS A 27 -6.78 1.34 0.59
N TYR A 28 -5.80 1.73 1.41
CA TYR A 28 -6.03 2.48 2.64
C TYR A 28 -5.15 3.73 2.68
N LEU A 29 -5.75 4.91 2.85
CA LEU A 29 -5.02 6.18 2.89
C LEU A 29 -4.01 6.33 1.74
N VAL A 30 -4.40 5.94 0.53
CA VAL A 30 -3.57 6.00 -0.69
C VAL A 30 -2.41 4.96 -0.71
N VAL A 31 -2.29 4.11 0.31
CA VAL A 31 -1.37 2.97 0.33
C VAL A 31 -2.06 1.73 -0.21
N ASP A 32 -1.41 1.00 -1.11
CA ASP A 32 -1.87 -0.34 -1.52
C ASP A 32 -1.33 -1.39 -0.54
N ILE A 33 -2.24 -2.02 0.21
CA ILE A 33 -1.95 -3.11 1.15
C ILE A 33 -2.34 -4.41 0.47
N ASN A 34 -1.35 -5.26 0.20
CA ASN A 34 -1.61 -6.61 -0.31
C ASN A 34 -1.64 -7.64 0.83
N LYS A 35 -2.25 -8.79 0.55
CA LYS A 35 -2.37 -9.92 1.47
C LYS A 35 -1.02 -10.48 1.95
N ASP A 36 0.05 -10.25 1.20
CA ASP A 36 1.40 -10.76 1.44
C ASP A 36 2.24 -9.76 2.25
N ALA A 37 1.65 -8.62 2.62
CA ALA A 37 2.31 -7.50 3.28
C ALA A 37 3.59 -7.02 2.56
N ASP A 38 3.64 -7.19 1.23
CA ASP A 38 4.78 -6.78 0.42
C ASP A 38 4.76 -5.26 0.20
N SER A 39 5.50 -4.57 1.06
CA SER A 39 5.71 -3.12 0.99
C SER A 39 6.69 -2.69 -0.09
N HIS A 40 7.48 -3.60 -0.67
CA HIS A 40 8.50 -3.23 -1.67
C HIS A 40 7.86 -2.66 -2.93
N ILE A 41 6.71 -3.20 -3.33
CA ILE A 41 5.96 -2.70 -4.48
C ILE A 41 5.58 -1.23 -4.29
N GLU A 42 4.97 -0.89 -3.15
CA GLU A 42 4.57 0.47 -2.79
C GLU A 42 5.78 1.42 -2.72
N ILE A 43 6.89 0.97 -2.09
CA ILE A 43 8.14 1.73 -2.01
C ILE A 43 8.66 2.05 -3.42
N ASN A 44 8.73 1.06 -4.30
CA ASN A 44 9.21 1.23 -5.67
C ASN A 44 8.32 2.21 -6.46
N ILE A 45 6.99 2.11 -6.32
CA ILE A 45 6.05 3.04 -6.95
C ILE A 45 6.32 4.49 -6.48
N ARG A 46 6.49 4.70 -5.17
CA ARG A 46 6.75 6.03 -4.60
C ARG A 46 8.09 6.61 -5.04
N VAL A 47 9.14 5.78 -5.08
CA VAL A 47 10.47 6.20 -5.58
C VAL A 47 10.40 6.57 -7.05
N ALA A 48 9.71 5.79 -7.89
CA ALA A 48 9.53 6.10 -9.30
C ALA A 48 8.76 7.42 -9.51
N ALA A 49 7.70 7.66 -8.74
CA ALA A 49 6.94 8.90 -8.79
C ALA A 49 7.78 10.12 -8.35
N ALA A 50 8.56 9.97 -7.27
CA ALA A 50 9.47 11.01 -6.79
C ALA A 50 10.56 11.33 -7.82
N ASN A 51 11.20 10.31 -8.40
CA ASN A 51 12.21 10.49 -9.44
C ASN A 51 11.63 11.20 -10.67
N ARG A 52 10.43 10.79 -11.11
CA ARG A 52 9.74 11.44 -12.24
C ARG A 52 9.45 12.92 -11.94
N CYS A 53 9.00 13.22 -10.72
CA CYS A 53 8.76 14.60 -10.29
C CYS A 53 10.07 15.41 -10.29
N TYR A 54 11.11 14.87 -9.65
CA TYR A 54 12.42 15.50 -9.57
C TYR A 54 12.98 15.85 -10.96
N PHE A 55 13.11 14.87 -11.86
CA PHE A 55 13.67 15.11 -13.19
C PHE A 55 12.84 16.07 -14.04
N ARG A 56 11.53 16.16 -13.78
CA ARG A 56 10.66 17.13 -14.45
C ARG A 56 10.83 18.55 -13.90
N LEU A 57 11.15 18.70 -12.62
CA LEU A 57 11.36 19.99 -11.97
C LEU A 57 12.81 20.52 -12.11
N VAL A 58 13.79 19.63 -12.27
CA VAL A 58 15.21 20.00 -12.43
C VAL A 58 15.45 21.12 -13.46
N PRO A 59 14.86 21.10 -14.66
CA PRO A 59 15.04 22.19 -15.62
C PRO A 59 14.50 23.54 -15.12
N LEU A 60 13.39 23.54 -14.38
CA LEU A 60 12.79 24.77 -13.83
C LEU A 60 13.68 25.40 -12.75
N PHE A 61 14.34 24.57 -11.94
CA PHE A 61 15.31 25.04 -10.96
C PHE A 61 16.62 25.52 -11.60
N LYS A 62 16.93 25.05 -12.81
CA LYS A 62 18.10 25.47 -13.59
C LYS A 62 17.84 26.69 -14.48
N SER A 63 16.58 27.00 -14.79
CA SER A 63 16.21 27.99 -15.81
C SER A 63 15.86 29.38 -15.25
N ASN A 64 16.46 29.81 -14.13
CA ASN A 64 16.70 31.22 -13.72
C ASN A 64 16.93 31.31 -12.19
N GLY A 65 18.18 31.11 -11.77
CA GLY A 65 18.79 32.03 -10.80
C GLY A 65 19.51 33.12 -11.60
N LEU A 66 19.61 34.35 -11.06
CA LEU A 66 20.37 35.46 -11.63
C LEU A 66 21.68 35.06 -12.32
#